data_AF-A0A376DIK1-F1
#
_entry.id   AF-A0A376DIK1-F1
#
_cell.length_a   1.000
_cell.length_b   1.000
_cell.length_c   1.000
_cell.angle_alpha   90.00
_cell.angle_beta   90.00
_cell.angle_gamma   90.00
#
_symmetry.space_group_name_H-M   'P 1'
#
loop_
_entity.id
_entity.type
_entity.pdbx_description
1 polymer ?
#
loop_
_entity_poly.entity_id
_entity_poly.type
_entity_poly.pdbx_seq_one_letter_code
_entity_poly.pdbx_strand_id
1 'polypeptide(L)' 'MERIVLTVEQIKNMASSVGLSVTVPGTLNIETPYVICRGQVPAFESSEGEKIPAYSGLIAYSETLPDSPVIELE' A
#
# COMPACT_ATOMS: atom_id res chain seq x y z
N MET A 1 7.22 8.72 -15.06
CA MET A 1 6.25 8.18 -14.08
C MET A 1 6.09 9.20 -12.99
N GLU A 2 4.88 9.71 -12.79
CA GLU A 2 4.59 10.56 -11.64
C GLU A 2 4.55 9.67 -10.40
N ARG A 3 5.42 9.97 -9.42
CA ARG A 3 5.47 9.28 -8.13
C ARG A 3 5.08 10.29 -7.07
N ILE A 4 4.12 9.93 -6.23
CA ILE A 4 3.72 10.75 -5.09
C ILE A 4 4.23 10.05 -3.84
N VAL A 5 5.01 10.77 -3.04
CA VAL A 5 5.51 10.26 -1.76
C VAL A 5 4.63 10.82 -0.66
N LEU A 6 3.90 9.96 0.04
CA LEU A 6 2.99 10.32 1.13
C LEU A 6 3.31 9.51 2.38
N THR A 7 3.02 10.09 3.54
CA THR A 7 3.02 9.35 4.81
C THR A 7 1.72 8.59 5.00
N VAL A 8 1.71 7.64 5.96
CA VAL A 8 0.52 6.88 6.32
C VAL A 8 -0.65 7.79 6.73
N GLU A 9 -0.37 8.88 7.45
CA GLU A 9 -1.39 9.84 7.88
C GLU A 9 -2.01 10.58 6.68
N GLN A 10 -1.18 10.98 5.71
CA GLN A 10 -1.67 11.62 4.50
C GLN A 10 -2.57 10.69 3.68
N ILE A 11 -2.20 9.41 3.58
CA ILE A 11 -3.01 8.38 2.91
C ILE A 11 -4.36 8.20 3.62
N LYS A 12 -4.36 8.09 4.96
CA LYS A 12 -5.59 7.99 5.77
C LYS A 12 -6.51 9.20 5.58
N ASN A 13 -5.96 10.40 5.58
CA ASN A 13 -6.73 11.64 5.38
C ASN A 13 -7.35 11.68 3.98
N MET A 14 -6.60 11.27 2.94
CA MET A 14 -7.11 11.19 1.58
C MET A 14 -8.24 10.17 1.45
N ALA A 15 -8.06 8.95 1.96
CA ALA A 15 -9.10 7.91 1.96
C ALA A 15 -10.36 8.35 2.71
N SER A 16 -10.20 8.97 3.89
CA SER A 16 -11.32 9.47 4.68
C SER A 16 -12.13 10.53 3.93
N SER A 17 -11.47 11.36 3.12
CA SER A 17 -12.17 12.39 2.31
C SER A 17 -13.10 11.80 1.23
N VAL A 18 -12.87 10.55 0.82
CA VAL A 18 -13.68 9.83 -0.17
C VAL A 18 -14.53 8.71 0.45
N GLY A 19 -14.57 8.63 1.79
CA GLY A 19 -15.36 7.63 2.52
C GLY A 19 -14.73 6.23 2.60
N LEU A 20 -13.44 6.11 2.31
CA LEU A 20 -12.68 4.86 2.45
C LEU A 20 -11.95 4.81 3.80
N SER A 21 -11.77 3.59 4.34
CA SER A 21 -11.06 3.36 5.60
C SER A 21 -9.77 2.59 5.36
N VAL A 22 -8.65 3.14 5.80
CA VAL A 22 -7.34 2.49 5.62
C VAL A 22 -6.95 1.79 6.90
N THR A 23 -6.95 0.46 6.87
CA THR A 23 -6.40 -0.37 7.95
C THR A 23 -4.89 -0.41 7.82
N VAL A 24 -4.20 0.04 8.86
CA VAL A 24 -2.73 0.02 8.89
C VAL A 24 -2.29 -0.93 10.01
N PRO A 25 -1.46 -1.94 9.71
CA PRO A 25 -0.89 -2.80 10.73
C PRO A 25 -0.21 -1.95 11.81
N GLY A 26 -0.47 -2.23 13.09
CA GLY A 26 0.07 -1.43 14.20
C GLY A 26 1.60 -1.43 14.32
N THR A 27 2.29 -2.21 13.51
CA THR A 27 3.74 -2.30 13.38
C THR A 27 4.33 -1.30 12.38
N LEU A 28 3.52 -0.62 11.57
CA LEU A 28 3.99 0.38 10.62
C LEU A 28 4.21 1.73 11.33
N ASN A 29 5.44 2.24 11.22
CA ASN A 29 5.74 3.60 11.64
C ASN A 29 4.97 4.60 10.74
N ILE A 30 4.15 5.44 11.36
CA ILE A 30 3.31 6.47 10.71
C ILE A 30 4.12 7.49 9.89
N GLU A 31 5.40 7.67 10.21
CA GLU A 31 6.32 8.56 9.50
C GLU A 31 6.95 7.92 8.25
N THR A 32 6.69 6.63 8.00
CA THR A 32 7.29 5.92 6.87
C THR A 32 6.77 6.50 5.55
N PRO A 33 7.65 6.88 4.61
CA PRO A 33 7.25 7.34 3.30
C PRO A 33 6.78 6.16 2.43
N TYR A 34 5.61 6.32 1.81
CA TYR A 34 5.06 5.42 0.80
C TYR A 34 5.07 6.10 -0.55
N VAL A 35 5.55 5.37 -1.55
CA VAL A 35 5.46 5.73 -2.95
C VAL A 35 4.14 5.20 -3.49
N ILE A 36 3.30 6.12 -3.98
CA ILE A 36 2.06 5.78 -4.68
C ILE A 36 2.26 5.99 -6.17
N CYS A 37 1.97 4.94 -6.93
CA CYS A 37 2.01 4.98 -8.38
C CYS A 37 0.94 4.05 -8.98
N ARG A 38 0.55 4.30 -10.23
CA ARG A 38 -0.15 3.29 -11.01
C ARG A 38 0.83 2.19 -11.42
N GLY A 39 0.45 0.94 -11.18
CA GLY A 39 1.26 -0.20 -11.60
C GLY A 39 0.44 -1.49 -11.71
N GLN A 40 1.15 -2.56 -12.03
CA GLN A 40 0.59 -3.89 -12.15
C GLN A 40 1.36 -4.85 -11.23
N VAL A 41 0.62 -5.57 -10.39
CA VAL A 41 1.13 -6.68 -9.60
C VAL A 41 0.65 -7.97 -10.28
N PRO A 42 1.54 -8.85 -10.75
CA PRO A 42 1.14 -10.15 -11.30
C PRO A 42 0.52 -11.02 -10.20
N ALA A 43 -0.24 -12.04 -10.59
CA ALA A 43 -0.75 -13.02 -9.63
C ALA A 43 0.43 -13.76 -8.95
N PHE A 44 0.31 -14.01 -7.65
CA PHE A 44 1.33 -14.70 -6.86
C PHE A 44 0.70 -15.56 -5.76
N GLU A 45 1.48 -16.49 -5.20
CA GLU A 45 1.09 -17.29 -4.04
C GLU A 45 1.77 -16.71 -2.79
N SER A 46 1.00 -16.43 -1.75
CA SER A 46 1.53 -15.95 -0.48
C SER A 46 2.33 -17.05 0.23
N SER A 47 3.12 -16.69 1.23
CA SER A 47 3.87 -17.66 2.06
C SER A 47 2.95 -18.65 2.81
N GLU A 48 1.66 -18.35 2.93
CA GLU A 48 0.64 -19.21 3.53
C GLU A 48 -0.09 -20.10 2.50
N GLY A 49 0.30 -20.02 1.21
CA GLY A 49 -0.31 -20.80 0.13
C GLY A 49 -1.57 -20.17 -0.49
N GLU A 50 -1.89 -18.92 -0.14
CA GLU A 50 -3.03 -18.21 -0.71
C GLU A 50 -2.71 -17.66 -2.09
N LYS A 51 -3.60 -17.86 -3.07
CA LYS A 51 -3.43 -17.37 -4.44
C LYS A 51 -4.02 -15.97 -4.59
N ILE A 52 -3.15 -14.97 -4.63
CA ILE A 52 -3.49 -13.57 -4.86
C ILE A 52 -3.61 -13.33 -6.38
N PRO A 53 -4.74 -12.82 -6.89
CA PRO A 53 -4.91 -12.53 -8.31
C PRO A 53 -4.07 -11.33 -8.76
N ALA A 54 -3.89 -11.18 -10.07
CA ALA A 54 -3.21 -10.01 -10.61
C ALA A 54 -4.01 -8.74 -10.32
N TYR A 55 -3.32 -7.68 -9.90
CA TYR A 55 -3.89 -6.36 -9.62
C TYR A 55 -3.33 -5.31 -10.57
N SER A 56 -4.19 -4.47 -11.15
CA SER A 56 -3.80 -3.33 -11.99
C SER A 56 -4.52 -2.09 -11.50
N GLY A 57 -3.78 -1.16 -10.89
CA GLY A 57 -4.39 -0.02 -10.22
C GLY A 57 -3.37 0.86 -9.51
N LEU A 58 -3.80 1.49 -8.42
CA LEU A 58 -2.93 2.29 -7.56
C LEU A 58 -2.25 1.36 -6.57
N ILE A 59 -0.92 1.40 -6.54
CA ILE A 59 -0.09 0.62 -5.64
C ILE A 59 0.65 1.59 -4.73
N ALA A 60 0.65 1.30 -3.44
CA ALA A 60 1.46 1.97 -2.44
C ALA A 60 2.55 1.01 -1.95
N TYR A 61 3.82 1.42 -2.00
CA TYR A 61 4.95 0.64 -1.49
C TYR A 61 5.96 1.54 -0.78
N SER A 62 6.71 1.00 0.18
CA SER A 62 7.80 1.73 0.84
C SER A 62 9.14 1.14 0.47
N GLU A 63 10.07 1.98 0.03
CA GLU A 63 11.47 1.60 -0.27
C GLU A 63 12.36 1.58 0.98
N THR A 64 11.86 2.14 2.09
CA THR A 64 12.63 2.35 3.33
C THR A 64 12.41 1.28 4.39
N LEU A 65 11.41 0.41 4.23
CA LEU A 65 11.17 -0.69 5.14
C LEU A 65 12.03 -1.90 4.71
N PRO A 66 12.95 -2.38 5.57
CA PRO A 66 13.53 -3.71 5.39
C PRO A 66 12.40 -4.72 5.60
N ASP A 67 12.14 -5.55 4.58
CA ASP A 67 10.98 -6.42 4.40
C ASP A 67 9.65 -5.68 4.09
N SER A 68 9.38 -5.51 2.80
CA SER A 68 8.20 -4.85 2.21
C SER A 68 6.86 -5.40 2.73
N PRO A 69 6.11 -4.67 3.58
CA PRO A 69 4.72 -5.01 3.86
C PRO A 69 3.83 -4.34 2.80
N VAL A 70 3.09 -5.15 2.05
CA VAL A 70 2.02 -4.68 1.15
C VAL A 70 0.81 -4.32 2.01
N ILE A 71 0.23 -3.13 1.82
CA ILE A 71 -1.01 -2.70 2.46
C ILE A 71 -2.15 -2.86 1.46
N GLU A 72 -3.16 -3.66 1.78
CA GLU A 72 -4.41 -3.76 1.03
C GLU A 72 -5.38 -2.65 1.45
N LEU A 73 -6.08 -2.05 0.48
CA LEU A 73 -7.09 -1.02 0.71
C LEU A 73 -8.49 -1.63 0.46
N GLU A 74 -9.31 -1.74 1.51
CA GLU A 74 -10.73 -2.13 1.44
C GLU A 74 -11.68 -0.92 1.31
#